data_AF-B3N708-F1
#
_entry.id   AF-B3N708-F1
#
_cell.length_a   1.000
_cell.length_b   1.000
_cell.length_c   1.000
_cell.angle_alpha   90.00
_cell.angle_beta   90.00
_cell.angle_gamma   90.00
#
_symmetry.space_group_name_H-M   'P 1'
#
loop_
_entity.id
_entity.type
_entity.pdbx_description
1 polymer ?
#
loop_
_entity_poly.entity_id
_entity_poly.type
_entity_poly.pdbx_seq_one_letter_code
_entity_poly.pdbx_strand_id
1 'polypeptide(L)'
;MLFPRIIFFLVLLAFARSDPVERNSAAICEFFQTVRAIQEDWWDETVILMKAMLQEMITALELYPEFEEYKKTMQDYLEHGETIVSSSRLEDKIKFVYGFNEDGSQPVLVGSPAKKLALSRPFINFQSKMIFKVLADFHKKLLKATDDLERVVRFPDSSTSGELFRLLEKYRTTGIGNPSDDIASRILALKDKYQCA
;
A
#
# COMPACT_ATOMS: atom_id res chain seq x y z
N MET A 1 12.92 54.67 -2.55
CA MET A 1 12.81 53.22 -2.87
C MET A 1 11.47 52.70 -2.34
N LEU A 2 10.45 52.60 -3.19
CA LEU A 2 9.05 52.33 -2.80
C LEU A 2 8.47 51.09 -3.51
N PHE A 3 9.34 50.26 -4.08
CA PHE A 3 8.96 49.10 -4.92
C PHE A 3 9.01 47.70 -4.26
N PRO A 4 9.75 47.42 -3.15
CA PRO A 4 9.76 46.06 -2.58
C PRO A 4 8.51 45.73 -1.75
N ARG A 5 7.81 46.74 -1.20
CA ARG A 5 6.62 46.53 -0.36
C ARG A 5 5.37 46.18 -1.16
N ILE A 6 5.25 46.67 -2.39
CA ILE A 6 4.07 46.43 -3.26
C ILE A 6 4.06 44.98 -3.76
N ILE A 7 5.23 44.42 -4.09
CA ILE A 7 5.35 43.03 -4.55
C ILE A 7 5.01 42.06 -3.42
N PHE A 8 5.46 42.32 -2.19
CA PHE A 8 5.15 41.49 -1.03
C PHE A 8 3.64 41.50 -0.69
N PHE A 9 2.98 42.66 -0.83
CA PHE A 9 1.53 42.78 -0.67
C PHE A 9 0.75 42.07 -1.80
N LEU A 10 1.24 42.09 -3.04
CA LEU A 10 0.59 41.39 -4.16
C LEU A 10 0.68 39.87 -4.05
N VAL A 11 1.80 39.33 -3.55
CA VAL A 11 1.92 37.88 -3.25
C VAL A 11 0.96 37.48 -2.12
N LEU A 12 0.86 38.28 -1.05
CA LEU A 12 -0.10 38.04 0.03
C LEU A 12 -1.57 38.17 -0.43
N LEU A 13 -1.87 39.10 -1.34
CA LEU A 13 -3.19 39.24 -1.96
C LEU A 13 -3.54 38.08 -2.91
N ALA A 14 -2.56 37.46 -3.56
CA ALA A 14 -2.76 36.26 -4.35
C ALA A 14 -3.06 35.04 -3.46
N PHE A 15 -2.35 34.88 -2.33
CA PHE A 15 -2.67 33.86 -1.32
C PHE A 15 -4.00 34.10 -0.60
N ALA A 16 -4.46 35.36 -0.50
CA ALA A 16 -5.77 35.70 0.07
C ALA A 16 -6.94 35.55 -0.93
N ARG A 17 -6.65 35.42 -2.24
CA ARG A 17 -7.65 35.32 -3.32
C ARG A 17 -7.83 33.93 -3.90
N SER A 18 -7.07 32.92 -3.45
CA SER A 18 -7.38 31.54 -3.81
C SER A 18 -8.78 31.22 -3.28
N ASP A 19 -9.72 30.93 -4.18
CA ASP A 19 -11.06 30.48 -3.81
C ASP A 19 -10.89 29.28 -2.85
N PRO A 20 -11.53 29.29 -1.66
CA PRO A 20 -11.53 28.14 -0.77
C PRO A 20 -11.84 26.82 -1.49
N VAL A 21 -12.64 26.86 -2.55
CA VAL A 21 -12.95 25.70 -3.41
C VAL A 21 -11.72 25.21 -4.17
N GLU A 22 -10.97 26.10 -4.83
CA GLU A 22 -9.74 25.74 -5.56
C GLU A 22 -8.66 25.22 -4.61
N ARG A 23 -8.51 25.86 -3.45
CA ARG A 23 -7.55 25.43 -2.42
C ARG A 23 -7.89 24.04 -1.85
N ASN A 24 -9.17 23.79 -1.58
CA ASN A 24 -9.63 22.48 -1.10
C ASN A 24 -9.44 21.39 -2.17
N SER A 25 -9.73 21.70 -3.44
CA SER A 25 -9.52 20.76 -4.55
C SER A 25 -8.05 20.39 -4.74
N ALA A 26 -7.14 21.37 -4.70
CA ALA A 26 -5.70 21.12 -4.80
C ALA A 26 -5.20 20.22 -3.66
N ALA A 27 -5.61 20.49 -2.41
CA ALA A 27 -5.23 19.68 -1.26
C ALA A 27 -5.75 18.23 -1.35
N ILE A 28 -6.97 18.03 -1.85
CA ILE A 28 -7.54 16.70 -2.07
C ILE A 28 -6.74 15.94 -3.14
N CYS A 29 -6.31 16.61 -4.21
CA CYS A 29 -5.49 15.96 -5.24
C CYS A 29 -4.08 15.63 -4.75
N GLU A 30 -3.45 16.50 -3.96
CA GLU A 30 -2.17 16.22 -3.30
C GLU A 30 -2.30 15.02 -2.34
N PHE A 31 -3.41 14.91 -1.61
CA PHE A 31 -3.72 13.73 -0.80
C PHE A 31 -3.74 12.46 -1.65
N PHE A 32 -4.47 12.42 -2.77
CA PHE A 32 -4.51 11.23 -3.62
C PHE A 32 -3.16 10.86 -4.23
N GLN A 33 -2.35 11.85 -4.62
CA GLN A 33 -0.98 11.62 -5.08
C GLN A 33 -0.12 11.01 -3.97
N THR A 34 -0.26 11.51 -2.74
CA THR A 34 0.45 10.98 -1.57
C THR A 34 0.04 9.54 -1.27
N VAL A 35 -1.27 9.24 -1.27
CA VAL A 35 -1.77 7.87 -1.03
C VAL A 35 -1.30 6.92 -2.12
N ARG A 36 -1.24 7.35 -3.38
CA ARG A 36 -0.70 6.54 -4.48
C ARG A 36 0.78 6.22 -4.26
N ALA A 37 1.61 7.20 -3.91
CA ALA A 37 3.02 6.97 -3.62
C ALA A 37 3.22 5.99 -2.44
N ILE A 38 2.41 6.15 -1.38
CA ILE A 38 2.41 5.21 -0.24
C ILE A 38 2.05 3.78 -0.68
N GLN A 39 1.11 3.64 -1.62
CA GLN A 39 0.72 2.33 -2.16
C GLN A 39 1.83 1.71 -3.03
N GLU A 40 2.52 2.52 -3.84
CA GLU A 40 3.65 2.04 -4.64
C GLU A 40 4.78 1.52 -3.74
N ASP A 41 5.14 2.26 -2.68
CA ASP A 41 6.10 1.81 -1.65
C ASP A 41 5.65 0.51 -0.98
N TRP A 42 4.36 0.39 -0.67
CA TRP A 42 3.78 -0.83 -0.08
C TRP A 42 4.01 -2.04 -1.01
N TRP A 43 3.68 -1.92 -2.29
CA TRP A 43 3.85 -3.04 -3.22
C TRP A 43 5.30 -3.42 -3.43
N ASP A 44 6.23 -2.47 -3.41
CA ASP A 44 7.67 -2.76 -3.45
C ASP A 44 8.10 -3.63 -2.27
N GLU A 45 7.72 -3.23 -1.07
CA GLU A 45 8.02 -3.98 0.15
C GLU A 45 7.35 -5.37 0.15
N THR A 46 6.13 -5.46 -0.37
CA THR A 46 5.41 -6.74 -0.48
C THR A 46 6.12 -7.70 -1.44
N VAL A 47 6.60 -7.21 -2.59
CA VAL A 47 7.37 -8.01 -3.55
C VAL A 47 8.68 -8.49 -2.92
N ILE A 48 9.40 -7.62 -2.21
CA ILE A 48 10.65 -7.98 -1.51
C ILE A 48 10.39 -9.10 -0.49
N LEU A 49 9.34 -8.95 0.33
CA LEU A 49 8.97 -9.95 1.32
C LEU A 49 8.53 -11.28 0.67
N MET A 50 7.81 -11.21 -0.45
CA MET A 50 7.36 -12.39 -1.18
C MET A 50 8.55 -13.19 -1.74
N LYS A 51 9.51 -12.51 -2.37
CA LYS A 51 10.75 -13.14 -2.86
C LYS A 51 11.55 -13.78 -1.73
N ALA A 52 11.70 -13.08 -0.61
CA ALA A 52 12.38 -13.60 0.58
C ALA A 52 11.67 -14.84 1.14
N MET A 53 10.34 -14.83 1.20
CA MET A 53 9.54 -15.99 1.62
C MET A 53 9.78 -17.19 0.70
N LEU A 54 9.72 -17.00 -0.63
CA LEU A 54 9.96 -18.07 -1.61
C LEU A 54 11.35 -18.65 -1.45
N GLN A 55 12.37 -17.80 -1.30
CA GLN A 55 13.74 -18.25 -1.05
C GLN A 55 13.86 -19.06 0.25
N GLU A 56 13.26 -18.60 1.34
CA GLU A 56 13.22 -19.34 2.61
C GLU A 56 12.49 -20.70 2.47
N MET A 57 11.41 -20.76 1.68
CA MET A 57 10.69 -22.00 1.39
C MET A 57 11.53 -22.97 0.55
N ILE A 58 12.19 -22.50 -0.50
CA ILE A 58 13.09 -23.30 -1.33
C ILE A 58 14.20 -23.94 -0.48
N THR A 59 14.84 -23.15 0.40
CA THR A 59 15.85 -23.66 1.33
C THR A 59 15.27 -24.69 2.30
N ALA A 60 14.06 -24.47 2.84
CA ALA A 60 13.43 -25.43 3.74
C ALA A 60 13.11 -26.77 3.04
N LEU A 61 12.84 -26.76 1.74
CA LEU A 61 12.51 -27.94 0.93
C LEU A 61 13.73 -28.80 0.58
N GLU A 62 14.96 -28.28 0.69
CA GLU A 62 16.19 -29.04 0.36
C GLU A 62 16.33 -30.35 1.15
N LEU A 63 15.77 -30.39 2.37
CA LEU A 63 15.83 -31.55 3.26
C LEU A 63 14.75 -32.60 2.97
N TYR A 64 13.86 -32.36 2.00
CA TYR A 64 12.67 -33.17 1.75
C TYR A 64 12.52 -33.52 0.26
N PRO A 65 13.23 -34.55 -0.23
CA PRO A 65 13.25 -34.95 -1.65
C PRO A 65 11.86 -35.26 -2.24
N GLU A 66 10.90 -35.66 -1.40
CA GLU A 66 9.51 -35.91 -1.82
C GLU A 66 8.78 -34.66 -2.34
N PHE A 67 9.37 -33.46 -2.18
CA PHE A 67 8.82 -32.20 -2.67
C PHE A 67 9.66 -31.55 -3.77
N GLU A 68 10.50 -32.32 -4.47
CA GLU A 68 11.42 -31.78 -5.49
C GLU A 68 10.69 -31.01 -6.60
N GLU A 69 9.54 -31.52 -7.07
CA GLU A 69 8.73 -30.84 -8.09
C GLU A 69 8.17 -29.51 -7.59
N TYR A 70 7.66 -29.49 -6.36
CA TYR A 70 7.16 -28.26 -5.75
C TYR A 70 8.26 -27.22 -5.51
N LYS A 71 9.45 -27.67 -5.08
CA LYS A 71 10.64 -26.83 -4.95
C LYS A 71 11.01 -26.21 -6.31
N LYS A 72 10.97 -27.00 -7.39
CA LYS A 72 11.24 -26.51 -8.74
C LYS A 72 10.23 -25.45 -9.17
N THR A 73 8.93 -25.67 -8.97
CA THR A 73 7.90 -24.67 -9.26
C THR A 73 8.16 -23.35 -8.52
N MET A 74 8.56 -23.41 -7.25
CA MET A 74 8.94 -22.21 -6.49
C MET A 74 10.18 -21.52 -7.03
N GLN A 75 11.19 -22.28 -7.46
CA GLN A 75 12.40 -21.74 -8.06
C GLN A 75 12.09 -21.03 -9.38
N ASP A 76 11.33 -21.67 -10.26
CA ASP A 76 10.91 -21.10 -11.55
C ASP A 76 10.07 -19.83 -11.33
N TYR A 77 9.17 -19.83 -10.33
CA TYR A 77 8.37 -18.65 -9.97
C TYR A 77 9.22 -17.51 -9.40
N LEU A 78 10.19 -17.82 -8.54
CA LEU A 78 11.12 -16.83 -7.98
C LEU A 78 12.00 -16.22 -9.08
N GLU A 79 12.51 -17.04 -10.01
CA GLU A 79 13.30 -16.57 -11.16
C GLU A 79 12.49 -15.62 -12.06
N HIS A 80 11.23 -15.94 -12.34
CA HIS A 80 10.33 -15.00 -13.02
C HIS A 80 10.17 -13.69 -12.23
N GLY A 81 10.03 -13.82 -10.91
CA GLY A 81 9.94 -12.72 -9.97
C GLY A 81 11.15 -11.78 -9.99
N GLU A 82 12.35 -12.23 -10.34
CA GLU A 82 13.55 -11.37 -10.43
C GLU A 82 13.39 -10.22 -11.43
N THR A 83 12.53 -10.38 -12.44
CA THR A 83 12.19 -9.31 -13.39
C THR A 83 11.29 -8.21 -12.80
N ILE A 84 10.65 -8.47 -11.65
CA ILE A 84 9.81 -7.52 -10.93
C ILE A 84 10.69 -6.69 -10.00
N VAL A 85 10.87 -5.43 -10.35
CA VAL A 85 11.71 -4.44 -9.65
C VAL A 85 10.89 -3.23 -9.24
N SER A 86 11.49 -2.28 -8.50
CA SER A 86 10.77 -1.09 -8.00
C SER A 86 10.18 -0.23 -9.12
N SER A 87 10.84 -0.15 -10.28
CA SER A 87 10.33 0.57 -11.45
C SER A 87 9.29 -0.21 -12.26
N SER A 88 8.99 -1.46 -11.91
CA SER A 88 7.94 -2.24 -12.58
C SER A 88 6.57 -1.61 -12.34
N ARG A 89 5.64 -1.87 -13.25
CA ARG A 89 4.28 -1.38 -13.09
C ARG A 89 3.62 -1.98 -11.86
N LEU A 90 2.71 -1.22 -11.25
CA LEU A 90 1.93 -1.68 -10.11
C LEU A 90 1.17 -2.98 -10.42
N GLU A 91 0.59 -3.09 -11.62
CA GLU A 91 -0.16 -4.29 -12.01
C GLU A 91 0.73 -5.54 -12.08
N ASP A 92 1.99 -5.40 -12.50
CA ASP A 92 2.94 -6.51 -12.56
C ASP A 92 3.35 -6.97 -11.16
N LYS A 93 3.54 -6.02 -10.22
CA LYS A 93 3.81 -6.31 -8.80
C LYS A 93 2.64 -7.05 -8.17
N ILE A 94 1.42 -6.57 -8.38
CA ILE A 94 0.17 -7.19 -7.91
C ILE A 94 0.05 -8.61 -8.45
N LYS A 95 0.21 -8.77 -9.77
CA LYS A 95 0.12 -10.08 -10.43
C LYS A 95 1.16 -11.06 -9.90
N PHE A 96 2.40 -10.62 -9.66
CA PHE A 96 3.43 -11.46 -9.07
C PHE A 96 3.12 -11.87 -7.62
N VAL A 97 2.53 -11.02 -6.81
CA VAL A 97 2.20 -11.38 -5.42
C VAL A 97 1.01 -12.36 -5.37
N TYR A 98 -0.02 -12.12 -6.18
CA TYR A 98 -1.21 -12.99 -6.19
C TYR A 98 -1.02 -14.29 -6.99
N GLY A 99 -0.23 -14.26 -8.06
CA GLY A 99 -0.05 -15.40 -8.98
C GLY A 99 0.47 -16.66 -8.30
N PHE A 100 1.29 -16.54 -7.25
CA PHE A 100 1.81 -17.70 -6.52
C PHE A 100 0.70 -18.53 -5.86
N ASN A 101 -0.36 -17.88 -5.38
CA ASN A 101 -1.51 -18.57 -4.79
C ASN A 101 -2.48 -19.13 -5.84
N GLU A 102 -2.46 -18.59 -7.06
CA GLU A 102 -3.32 -19.03 -8.17
C GLU A 102 -2.70 -20.19 -8.95
N ASP A 103 -1.37 -20.21 -9.09
CA ASP A 103 -0.61 -21.25 -9.79
C ASP A 103 -0.21 -22.44 -8.87
N GLY A 104 -0.41 -22.30 -7.56
CA GLY A 104 0.19 -23.18 -6.55
C GLY A 104 -0.64 -24.41 -6.21
N SER A 105 -0.24 -25.57 -6.73
CA SER A 105 -0.50 -26.86 -6.07
C SER A 105 0.11 -26.82 -4.66
N GLN A 106 -0.65 -26.45 -3.64
CA GLN A 106 -0.17 -26.52 -2.26
C GLN A 106 0.05 -27.99 -1.90
N PRO A 107 1.29 -28.45 -1.69
CA PRO A 107 1.51 -29.83 -1.31
C PRO A 107 0.87 -30.04 0.05
N VAL A 108 0.15 -31.14 0.21
CA VAL A 108 -0.32 -31.55 1.53
C VAL A 108 0.91 -31.78 2.39
N LEU A 109 1.12 -30.91 3.39
CA LEU A 109 2.26 -31.00 4.30
C LEU A 109 2.10 -32.25 5.17
N VAL A 110 2.65 -33.37 4.71
CA VAL A 110 2.68 -34.66 5.40
C VAL A 110 4.00 -34.86 6.15
N GLY A 111 3.94 -35.50 7.30
CA GLY A 111 5.11 -35.87 8.11
C GLY A 111 5.06 -35.37 9.55
N SER A 112 6.22 -35.36 10.20
CA SER A 112 6.37 -35.02 11.62
C SER A 112 5.99 -33.56 11.92
N PRO A 113 5.60 -33.23 13.16
CA PRO A 113 5.36 -31.84 13.58
C PRO A 113 6.55 -30.92 13.28
N ALA A 114 7.79 -31.40 13.47
CA ALA A 114 9.00 -30.64 13.17
C ALA A 114 9.10 -30.30 11.67
N LYS A 115 8.80 -31.25 10.78
CA LYS A 115 8.77 -31.03 9.33
C LYS A 115 7.68 -30.02 8.94
N LYS A 116 6.47 -30.15 9.49
CA LYS A 116 5.38 -29.20 9.24
C LYS A 116 5.72 -27.79 9.70
N LEU A 117 6.42 -27.65 10.83
CA LEU A 117 6.88 -26.36 11.33
C LEU A 117 7.96 -25.76 10.41
N ALA A 118 8.95 -26.57 10.00
CA ALA A 118 10.01 -26.11 9.10
C ALA A 118 9.45 -25.56 7.77
N LEU A 119 8.45 -26.25 7.20
CA LEU A 119 7.83 -25.87 5.93
C LEU A 119 6.83 -24.71 6.03
N SER A 120 6.22 -24.49 7.21
CA SER A 120 5.27 -23.37 7.42
C SER A 120 5.93 -22.10 7.94
N ARG A 121 7.11 -22.20 8.57
CA ARG A 121 7.83 -21.05 9.16
C ARG A 121 8.07 -19.88 8.19
N PRO A 122 8.49 -20.09 6.93
CA PRO A 122 8.66 -18.98 5.98
C PRO A 122 7.37 -18.19 5.77
N PHE A 123 6.24 -18.88 5.63
CA PHE A 123 4.93 -18.23 5.46
C PHE A 123 4.50 -17.47 6.72
N ILE A 124 4.72 -18.04 7.91
CA ILE A 124 4.46 -17.37 9.18
C ILE A 124 5.32 -16.09 9.31
N ASN A 125 6.60 -16.17 8.95
CA ASN A 125 7.51 -15.03 8.94
C ASN A 125 7.03 -13.95 7.96
N PHE A 126 6.61 -14.34 6.76
CA PHE A 126 6.05 -13.45 5.76
C PHE A 126 4.80 -12.73 6.28
N GLN A 127 3.82 -13.47 6.79
CA GLN A 127 2.60 -12.88 7.35
C GLN A 127 2.89 -11.91 8.50
N SER A 128 3.81 -12.29 9.40
CA SER A 128 4.24 -11.41 10.49
C SER A 128 4.87 -10.12 9.96
N LYS A 129 5.80 -10.21 9.01
CA LYS A 129 6.44 -9.03 8.39
C LYS A 129 5.42 -8.18 7.61
N MET A 130 4.46 -8.79 6.93
CA MET A 130 3.37 -8.07 6.26
C MET A 130 2.54 -7.25 7.26
N ILE A 131 2.18 -7.83 8.40
CA ILE A 131 1.41 -7.11 9.43
C ILE A 131 2.24 -5.99 10.07
N PHE A 132 3.42 -6.33 10.61
CA PHE A 132 4.17 -5.41 11.47
C PHE A 132 5.00 -4.37 10.72
N LYS A 133 5.43 -4.67 9.49
CA LYS A 133 6.20 -3.73 8.67
C LYS A 133 5.31 -3.03 7.67
N VAL A 134 4.60 -3.81 6.86
CA VAL A 134 3.98 -3.29 5.65
C VAL A 134 2.64 -2.63 5.93
N LEU A 135 1.68 -3.38 6.48
CA LEU A 135 0.33 -2.88 6.76
C LEU A 135 0.35 -1.81 7.85
N ALA A 136 1.19 -1.97 8.88
CA ALA A 136 1.34 -0.98 9.93
C ALA A 136 1.92 0.35 9.41
N ASP A 137 2.94 0.31 8.54
CA ASP A 137 3.52 1.53 7.95
C ASP A 137 2.55 2.20 6.98
N PHE A 138 1.86 1.42 6.14
CA PHE A 138 0.80 1.92 5.26
C PHE A 138 -0.29 2.63 6.06
N HIS A 139 -0.82 1.97 7.10
CA HIS A 139 -1.86 2.53 7.96
C HIS A 139 -1.43 3.84 8.61
N LYS A 140 -0.21 3.87 9.18
CA LYS A 140 0.35 5.07 9.81
C LYS A 140 0.51 6.22 8.81
N LYS A 141 1.03 5.94 7.60
CA LYS A 141 1.24 6.96 6.57
C LYS A 141 -0.09 7.50 6.02
N LEU A 142 -1.09 6.65 5.83
CA LEU A 142 -2.42 7.05 5.38
C LEU A 142 -3.14 7.91 6.43
N LEU A 143 -3.06 7.56 7.72
CA LEU A 143 -3.59 8.41 8.80
C LEU A 143 -2.90 9.77 8.85
N LYS A 144 -1.58 9.81 8.69
CA LYS A 144 -0.85 11.08 8.62
C LYS A 144 -1.32 11.93 7.44
N ALA A 145 -1.44 11.35 6.24
CA ALA A 145 -1.93 12.07 5.06
C ALA A 145 -3.38 12.57 5.26
N THR A 146 -4.20 11.81 5.97
CA THR A 146 -5.56 12.20 6.37
C THR A 146 -5.54 13.41 7.29
N ASP A 147 -4.73 13.37 8.36
CA ASP A 147 -4.62 14.48 9.31
C ASP A 147 -4.07 15.75 8.64
N ASP A 148 -3.13 15.60 7.70
CA ASP A 148 -2.58 16.71 6.93
C ASP A 148 -3.65 17.32 6.00
N LEU A 149 -4.48 16.49 5.34
CA LEU A 149 -5.62 16.92 4.53
C LEU A 149 -6.65 17.69 5.37
N GLU A 150 -7.05 17.16 6.52
CA GLU A 150 -8.05 17.76 7.42
C GLU A 150 -7.62 19.12 8.00
N ARG A 151 -6.30 19.37 8.13
CA ARG A 151 -5.80 20.69 8.56
C ARG A 151 -5.93 21.77 7.48
N VAL A 152 -5.89 21.36 6.21
CA VAL A 152 -5.90 22.28 5.06
C VAL A 152 -7.33 22.50 4.56
N VAL A 153 -8.10 21.42 4.48
CA VAL A 153 -9.47 21.46 3.98
C VAL A 153 -10.41 21.92 5.08
N ARG A 154 -10.99 23.11 4.90
CA ARG A 154 -12.03 23.61 5.81
C ARG A 154 -13.40 23.36 5.20
N PHE A 155 -14.20 22.54 5.88
CA PHE A 155 -15.62 22.43 5.60
C PHE A 155 -16.41 23.50 6.37
N PRO A 156 -17.40 24.15 5.76
CA PRO A 156 -18.29 25.08 6.45
C PRO A 156 -19.05 24.42 7.62
N ASP A 157 -19.32 23.11 7.54
CA ASP A 157 -19.96 22.30 8.59
C ASP A 157 -19.67 20.79 8.41
N SER A 158 -19.97 19.96 9.41
CA SER A 158 -19.75 18.49 9.33
C SER A 158 -20.72 17.79 8.38
N SER A 159 -21.86 18.41 8.07
CA SER A 159 -22.88 17.88 7.17
C SER A 159 -22.44 17.89 5.70
N THR A 160 -21.47 18.75 5.35
CA THR A 160 -20.85 18.82 4.04
C THR A 160 -19.61 17.91 3.88
N SER A 161 -19.24 17.14 4.92
CA SER A 161 -18.14 16.17 4.78
C SER A 161 -18.50 15.13 3.71
N GLY A 162 -17.79 15.18 2.59
CA GLY A 162 -18.03 14.30 1.46
C GLY A 162 -17.70 12.84 1.78
N GLU A 163 -18.05 11.96 0.86
CA GLU A 163 -17.80 10.51 0.96
C GLU A 163 -16.35 10.15 1.33
N LEU A 164 -15.38 10.94 0.86
CA LEU A 164 -13.97 10.81 1.20
C LEU A 164 -13.74 10.87 2.73
N PHE A 165 -14.18 11.93 3.40
CA PHE A 165 -13.95 12.13 4.84
C PHE A 165 -14.67 11.09 5.69
N ARG A 166 -15.85 10.64 5.25
CA ARG A 166 -16.54 9.51 5.89
C ARG A 166 -15.74 8.22 5.80
N LEU A 167 -15.09 7.94 4.66
CA LEU A 167 -14.24 6.76 4.49
C LEU A 167 -12.94 6.88 5.29
N LEU A 168 -12.34 8.07 5.37
CA LEU A 168 -11.14 8.33 6.18
C LEU A 168 -11.42 8.12 7.67
N GLU A 169 -12.56 8.61 8.18
CA GLU A 169 -12.96 8.36 9.57
C GLU A 169 -13.27 6.87 9.82
N LYS A 170 -13.89 6.19 8.85
CA LYS A 170 -14.10 4.75 8.93
C LYS A 170 -12.75 4.01 8.96
N TYR A 171 -11.78 4.42 8.15
CA TYR A 171 -10.44 3.83 8.12
C TYR A 171 -9.75 3.96 9.49
N ARG A 172 -9.81 5.16 10.08
CA ARG A 172 -9.25 5.49 11.40
C ARG A 172 -9.81 4.60 12.52
N THR A 173 -11.10 4.30 12.48
CA THR A 173 -11.78 3.51 13.52
C THR A 173 -11.73 2.00 13.30
N THR A 174 -11.42 1.54 12.08
CA THR A 174 -11.43 0.10 11.72
C THR A 174 -10.19 -0.65 12.20
N GLY A 175 -9.04 0.02 12.36
CA GLY A 175 -7.76 -0.62 12.68
C GLY A 175 -7.15 -1.36 11.47
N ILE A 176 -6.13 -2.18 11.70
CA ILE A 176 -5.40 -2.91 10.63
C ILE A 176 -6.06 -4.26 10.33
N GLY A 177 -6.32 -4.55 9.05
CA GLY A 177 -6.80 -5.85 8.57
C GLY A 177 -7.60 -5.78 7.26
N ASN A 178 -8.17 -6.89 6.79
CA ASN A 178 -8.92 -6.95 5.52
C ASN A 178 -9.99 -5.85 5.35
N PRO A 179 -10.77 -5.46 6.38
CA PRO A 179 -11.73 -4.37 6.24
C PRO A 179 -11.08 -3.00 5.98
N SER A 180 -9.84 -2.79 6.43
CA SER A 180 -9.08 -1.57 6.20
C SER A 180 -8.53 -1.49 4.78
N ASP A 181 -8.16 -2.62 4.17
CA ASP A 181 -7.65 -2.69 2.80
C ASP A 181 -8.76 -2.36 1.77
N ASP A 182 -9.98 -2.84 2.02
CA ASP A 182 -11.17 -2.46 1.23
C ASP A 182 -11.44 -0.96 1.32
N ILE A 183 -11.37 -0.38 2.53
CA ILE A 183 -11.59 1.06 2.72
C ILE A 183 -10.51 1.87 2.02
N ALA A 184 -9.23 1.49 2.13
CA ALA A 184 -8.12 2.16 1.45
C ALA A 184 -8.26 2.12 -0.08
N SER A 185 -8.68 0.98 -0.63
CA SER A 185 -8.94 0.82 -2.06
C SER A 185 -10.08 1.73 -2.53
N ARG A 186 -11.15 1.83 -1.73
CA ARG A 186 -12.29 2.72 -2.01
C ARG A 186 -11.94 4.20 -1.89
N ILE A 187 -11.07 4.58 -0.96
CA ILE A 187 -10.55 5.95 -0.87
C ILE A 187 -9.87 6.30 -2.19
N LEU A 188 -8.96 5.47 -2.68
CA LEU A 188 -8.25 5.71 -3.95
C LEU A 188 -9.19 5.79 -5.16
N ALA A 189 -10.24 4.96 -5.20
CA ALA A 189 -11.24 4.99 -6.26
C ALA A 189 -12.01 6.33 -6.34
N LEU A 190 -12.02 7.13 -5.27
CA LEU A 190 -12.62 8.47 -5.31
C LEU A 190 -11.79 9.50 -6.08
N LYS A 191 -10.53 9.21 -6.41
CA LYS A 191 -9.66 10.12 -7.17
C LYS A 191 -10.34 10.63 -8.45
N ASP A 192 -11.02 9.74 -9.18
CA ASP A 192 -11.71 10.07 -10.44
C ASP A 192 -12.89 11.04 -10.22
N LYS A 193 -13.60 10.89 -9.10
CA LYS A 193 -14.71 11.77 -8.71
C LYS A 193 -14.25 13.20 -8.41
N TYR A 194 -13.01 13.36 -7.93
CA TYR A 194 -12.39 14.65 -7.66
C TYR A 194 -11.57 15.20 -8.84
N GLN A 195 -11.57 14.52 -10.00
CA GLN A 195 -10.85 14.93 -11.22
C GLN A 195 -9.35 15.16 -11.00
N CYS A 196 -8.77 14.45 -10.04
CA CYS A 196 -7.35 14.52 -9.77
C CYS A 196 -6.60 13.70 -10.83
N ALA A 197 -5.62 14.29 -11.51
CA ALA A 197 -4.79 13.62 -12.52
C ALA A 197 -3.87 12.54 -11.91
#